data_AF-A0A2A8VGA9-F1
#
_entry.id   AF-A0A2A8VGA9-F1
#
_cell.length_a   1.000
_cell.length_b   1.000
_cell.length_c   1.000
_cell.angle_alpha   90.00
_cell.angle_beta   90.00
_cell.angle_gamma   90.00
#
_symmetry.space_group_name_H-M   'P 1'
#
loop_
_entity.id
_entity.type
_entity.pdbx_description
1 polymer ?
#
loop_
_entity_poly.entity_id
_entity_poly.type
_entity_poly.pdbx_seq_one_letter_code
_entity_poly.pdbx_strand_id
1 'polypeptide(L)'
;MFLFLVAFVIVVYVYKRSLLYSGIESSIQSFAPDSTIVGIIQTHTNKNSEKMYKALYKTTEGKCYKASFERHSYSLIETMESPCR
;
A
#
# COMPACT_ATOMS: atom_id res chain seq x y z
N MET A 1 -16.82 -28.27 -10.39
CA MET A 1 -15.98 -28.19 -9.17
C MET A 1 -14.75 -27.29 -9.37
N PHE A 2 -13.95 -27.48 -10.43
CA PHE A 2 -12.76 -26.66 -10.71
C PHE A 2 -13.05 -25.15 -10.87
N LEU A 3 -14.14 -24.78 -11.56
CA LEU A 3 -14.54 -23.37 -11.74
C LEU A 3 -14.82 -22.64 -10.42
N PHE A 4 -15.41 -23.34 -9.43
CA PHE A 4 -15.67 -22.76 -8.11
C PHE A 4 -14.38 -22.51 -7.32
N LEU A 5 -13.41 -23.41 -7.43
CA LEU A 5 -12.08 -23.22 -6.83
C LEU A 5 -11.36 -22.01 -7.44
N VAL A 6 -11.38 -21.88 -8.77
CA VAL A 6 -10.77 -20.74 -9.47
C VAL A 6 -11.45 -19.43 -9.04
N ALA A 7 -12.79 -19.40 -8.99
CA ALA A 7 -13.52 -18.23 -8.51
C ALA A 7 -13.15 -17.86 -7.07
N PHE A 8 -13.05 -18.84 -6.17
CA PHE A 8 -12.65 -18.61 -4.79
C PHE A 8 -11.25 -18.01 -4.67
N VAL A 9 -10.28 -18.54 -5.44
CA VAL A 9 -8.91 -18.01 -5.45
C VAL A 9 -8.87 -16.55 -5.93
N ILE A 10 -9.64 -16.20 -6.97
CA ILE A 10 -9.72 -14.84 -7.48
C ILE A 10 -10.31 -13.90 -6.41
N VAL A 11 -11.42 -14.29 -5.77
CA VAL A 11 -12.06 -13.49 -4.73
C VAL A 11 -11.12 -13.25 -3.55
N VAL A 12 -10.45 -14.29 -3.07
CA VAL A 12 -9.47 -14.17 -1.97
C VAL A 12 -8.31 -13.27 -2.36
N TYR A 13 -7.81 -13.37 -3.59
CA TYR A 13 -6.73 -12.53 -4.09
C TYR A 13 -7.14 -11.05 -4.14
N VAL A 14 -8.31 -10.75 -4.72
CA VAL A 14 -8.85 -9.39 -4.79
C VAL A 14 -9.09 -8.83 -3.40
N TYR A 15 -9.66 -9.62 -2.49
CA TYR A 15 -9.89 -9.22 -1.11
C TYR A 15 -8.60 -8.85 -0.37
N LYS A 16 -7.56 -9.69 -0.46
CA LYS A 16 -6.25 -9.37 0.14
C LYS A 16 -5.61 -8.12 -0.45
N ARG A 17 -5.79 -7.88 -1.75
CA ARG A 17 -5.29 -6.67 -2.41
C ARG A 17 -6.05 -5.43 -1.95
N SER A 18 -7.37 -5.54 -1.78
CA SER A 18 -8.20 -4.46 -1.26
C SER A 18 -7.81 -4.07 0.16
N LEU A 19 -7.61 -5.06 1.04
CA LEU A 19 -7.16 -4.81 2.42
C LEU A 19 -5.81 -4.08 2.47
N LEU A 20 -4.86 -4.48 1.61
CA LEU A 20 -3.56 -3.81 1.52
C LEU A 20 -3.72 -2.33 1.12
N TYR A 21 -4.54 -2.06 0.10
CA TYR A 21 -4.76 -0.71 -0.38
C TYR A 21 -5.44 0.15 0.69
N SER A 22 -6.55 -0.32 1.26
CA SER A 22 -7.29 0.41 2.29
C SER A 22 -6.48 0.60 3.59
N GLY A 23 -5.63 -0.36 3.98
CA GLY A 23 -4.76 -0.23 5.16
C GLY A 23 -3.69 0.84 4.96
N ILE A 24 -3.00 0.83 3.82
CA ILE A 24 -2.02 1.86 3.46
C ILE A 24 -2.69 3.22 3.31
N GLU A 25 -3.87 3.28 2.67
CA GLU A 25 -4.65 4.50 2.52
C GLU A 25 -5.07 5.09 3.85
N SER A 26 -5.64 4.29 4.75
CA SER A 26 -5.98 4.73 6.09
C SER A 26 -4.76 5.23 6.86
N SER A 27 -3.60 4.59 6.70
CA SER A 27 -2.38 5.06 7.35
C SER A 27 -1.90 6.37 6.75
N ILE A 28 -2.01 6.58 5.44
CA ILE A 28 -1.61 7.84 4.79
C ILE A 28 -2.54 8.98 5.20
N GLN A 29 -3.86 8.73 5.18
CA GLN A 29 -4.87 9.72 5.52
C GLN A 29 -4.75 10.21 6.98
N SER A 30 -4.18 9.40 7.89
CA SER A 30 -4.00 9.81 9.29
C SER A 30 -2.94 10.90 9.49
N PHE A 31 -1.93 10.99 8.61
CA PHE A 31 -0.87 12.01 8.69
C PHE A 31 -0.84 13.00 7.52
N ALA A 32 -1.45 12.65 6.38
CA ALA A 32 -1.58 13.47 5.19
C ALA A 32 -3.04 13.39 4.67
N PRO A 33 -3.97 14.10 5.32
CA PRO A 33 -5.38 14.09 4.94
C PRO A 33 -5.56 14.65 3.51
N ASP A 34 -6.57 14.13 2.82
CA ASP A 34 -6.94 14.50 1.44
C ASP A 34 -5.84 14.24 0.40
N SER A 35 -4.81 13.47 0.77
CA SER A 35 -3.78 13.06 -0.19
C SER A 35 -4.28 11.94 -1.10
N THR A 36 -3.80 11.93 -2.33
CA THR A 36 -4.16 10.93 -3.34
C THR A 36 -3.03 9.94 -3.52
N ILE A 37 -3.33 8.65 -3.39
CA ILE A 37 -2.35 7.59 -3.67
C ILE A 37 -2.18 7.44 -5.18
N VAL A 38 -0.96 7.59 -5.65
CA VAL A 38 -0.59 7.45 -7.06
C VAL A 38 -0.23 6.00 -7.38
N GLY A 39 0.40 5.29 -6.44
CA GLY A 39 0.75 3.88 -6.64
C GLY A 39 1.34 3.23 -5.41
N ILE A 40 1.25 1.89 -5.35
CA ILE A 40 1.82 1.06 -4.27
C ILE A 40 2.65 -0.04 -4.92
N ILE A 41 3.91 -0.18 -4.51
CA ILE A 41 4.85 -1.19 -5.01
C ILE A 41 5.42 -2.01 -3.85
N GLN A 42 5.49 -3.34 -4.02
CA GLN A 42 6.26 -4.18 -3.11
C GLN A 42 7.75 -4.03 -3.46
N THR A 43 8.59 -3.68 -2.50
CA THR A 43 10.00 -3.41 -2.75
C THR A 43 10.91 -4.58 -2.41
N HIS A 44 10.88 -5.04 -1.17
CA HIS A 44 11.73 -6.11 -0.69
C HIS A 44 11.04 -6.86 0.45
N THR A 45 11.65 -7.95 0.88
CA THR A 45 11.25 -8.67 2.08
C THR A 45 12.34 -8.45 3.14
N ASN A 46 11.94 -8.03 4.33
CA ASN A 46 12.81 -7.87 5.50
C ASN A 46 13.38 -9.25 5.93
N LYS A 47 14.49 -9.26 6.69
CA LYS A 47 15.02 -10.41 7.45
C LYS A 47 13.94 -11.16 8.24
N ASN A 48 12.92 -10.48 8.73
CA ASN A 48 11.77 -11.08 9.42
C ASN A 48 10.75 -11.74 8.47
N SER A 49 11.08 -11.91 7.19
CA SER A 49 10.17 -12.40 6.14
C SER A 49 8.93 -11.53 5.90
N GLU A 50 8.95 -10.28 6.39
CA GLU A 50 7.88 -9.32 6.18
C GLU A 50 8.06 -8.58 4.86
N LYS A 51 6.99 -8.51 4.06
CA LYS A 51 6.99 -7.78 2.79
C LYS A 51 6.87 -6.29 3.06
N MET A 52 7.75 -5.52 2.42
CA MET A 52 7.81 -4.07 2.54
C MET A 52 7.17 -3.44 1.31
N TYR A 53 6.22 -2.55 1.52
CA TYR A 53 5.53 -1.81 0.48
C TYR A 53 5.96 -0.34 0.50
N LYS A 54 6.08 0.27 -0.67
CA LYS A 54 6.21 1.72 -0.80
C LYS A 54 4.98 2.27 -1.49
N ALA A 55 4.36 3.28 -0.91
CA ALA A 55 3.30 4.04 -1.54
C ALA A 55 3.83 5.40 -1.99
N LEU A 56 3.53 5.76 -3.24
CA LEU A 56 3.65 7.13 -3.72
C LEU A 56 2.30 7.81 -3.50
N TYR A 57 2.29 8.94 -2.80
CA TYR A 57 1.10 9.75 -2.63
C TYR A 57 1.40 11.22 -2.92
N LYS A 58 0.36 11.94 -3.34
CA LYS A 58 0.40 13.35 -3.69
C LYS A 58 -0.50 14.12 -2.74
N THR A 59 0.04 15.15 -2.10
CA THR A 59 -0.75 16.04 -1.24
C THR A 59 -1.57 17.03 -2.08
N THR A 60 -2.55 17.67 -1.45
CA THR A 60 -3.37 18.72 -2.07
C THR A 60 -2.54 19.91 -2.57
N GLU A 61 -1.40 20.18 -1.92
CA GLU A 61 -0.41 21.19 -2.34
C GLU A 61 0.37 20.81 -3.61
N GLY A 62 0.19 19.59 -4.11
CA GLY A 62 0.85 19.09 -5.31
C GLY A 62 2.22 18.46 -5.07
N LYS A 63 2.68 18.36 -3.81
CA LYS A 63 3.94 17.69 -3.45
C LYS A 63 3.76 16.17 -3.42
N CYS A 64 4.80 15.45 -3.81
CA CYS A 64 4.79 13.99 -3.80
C CYS A 64 5.72 13.44 -2.73
N TYR A 65 5.29 12.33 -2.14
CA TYR A 65 6.00 11.67 -1.07
C TYR A 65 6.02 10.17 -1.31
N LYS A 66 7.08 9.53 -0.83
CA LYS A 66 7.24 8.08 -0.75
C LYS A 66 7.12 7.69 0.71
N ALA A 67 6.12 6.89 1.04
CA ALA A 67 5.94 6.29 2.34
C ALA A 67 6.24 4.79 2.29
N SER A 68 6.98 4.28 3.27
CA SER A 68 7.28 2.84 3.40
C SER A 68 6.40 2.21 4.49
N PHE A 69 5.84 1.04 4.19
CA PHE A 69 4.89 0.31 5.03
C PHE A 69 5.26 -1.17 5.16
N GLU A 70 5.01 -1.72 6.33
CA GLU A 70 5.02 -3.18 6.55
C GLU A 70 3.68 -3.80 6.12
N ARG A 71 3.70 -5.05 5.66
CA ARG A 71 2.50 -5.72 5.12
C ARG A 71 1.40 -5.96 6.16
N HIS A 72 1.76 -6.36 7.38
CA HIS A 72 0.75 -6.82 8.34
C HIS A 72 0.25 -5.70 9.24
N SER A 73 1.16 -4.83 9.67
CA SER A 73 0.84 -3.72 10.57
C SER A 73 0.37 -2.47 9.81
N TYR A 74 0.66 -2.36 8.50
CA TYR A 74 0.52 -1.13 7.73
C TYR A 74 1.15 0.07 8.43
N SER A 75 2.15 -0.20 9.28
CA SER A 75 2.84 0.81 10.06
C SER A 75 3.64 1.68 9.10
N LEU A 76 3.49 3.00 9.25
CA LEU A 76 4.38 3.92 8.56
C LEU A 76 5.77 3.80 9.18
N ILE A 77 6.74 3.40 8.36
CA ILE A 77 8.14 3.31 8.79
C ILE A 77 8.84 4.65 8.55
N GLU A 78 8.65 5.18 7.34
CA GLU A 78 9.39 6.35 6.86
C GLU A 78 8.63 7.05 5.74
N THR A 79 8.65 8.37 5.76
CA THR A 79 8.15 9.27 4.71
C THR A 79 9.29 10.14 4.20
N MET A 80 9.51 10.12 2.89
CA MET A 80 10.48 11.01 2.23
C MET A 80 9.80 11.77 1.09
N GLU A 81 10.16 13.03 0.92
CA GLU A 81 9.75 13.80 -0.26
C GLU A 81 10.36 13.17 -1.53
N SER A 82 9.56 13.10 -2.59
CA SER A 82 9.90 12.44 -3.84
C SER A 82 9.47 13.31 -5.01
N PRO A 83 10.22 13.34 -6.12
CA PRO A 83 9.65 13.83 -7.36
C PRO A 83 8.38 13.02 -7.70
N CYS A 84 7.39 13.67 -8.29
CA CYS A 84 6.15 13.04 -8.76
C CYS A 84 6.35 12.16 -10.02
N ARG A 85 7.51 11.52 -10.17
CA ARG A 85 7.91 10.68 -11.31
C ARG A 85 8.32 9.29 -10.83
#